data_AF-A0A7X6X469-F1
#
_entry.id   AF-A0A7X6X469-F1
#
_cell.length_a   1.000
_cell.length_b   1.000
_cell.length_c   1.000
_cell.angle_alpha   90.00
_cell.angle_beta   90.00
_cell.angle_gamma   90.00
#
_symmetry.space_group_name_H-M   'P 1'
#
loop_
_entity.id
_entity.type
_entity.pdbx_description
1 polymer ?
#
loop_
_entity_poly.entity_id
_entity_poly.type
_entity_poly.pdbx_seq_one_letter_code
_entity_poly.pdbx_strand_id
1 'polypeptide(L)'
;AYMYMLVLSFIFVMVMSDLPPLKIGSLKEGRSMGIGLLLAAVILVAASMIAKGGLSHFNLDLSRVYEHRRDVGVLIGTGFWGYLNNWAFKVINPALMGWAFWRKKMSLVLAFTGLQVVFFGISSHKAVLFYPAAILAVYLFAERRRGLHLMTWGLIGVVLASSACSVLFDYHWLSSLFIRRGFLLPAQLNFVYHELFSQMGHVFMSNSVLAWLFDYPFHVKPVLLVSEYLYGHHDTWANNGFLATGYMHFGYAGMIIFSIIVGMLLWLADILVRKRIPVWLGISILIVPFYSLFVSADLTTALLTHGILPGMFILFIIGKKPVFAGKEMRQGGSHAAYLPSQFGAQPD
;
A
#
# COMPACT_ATOMS: atom_id res chain seq x y z
N ALA A 1 20.91 20.49 4.14
CA ALA A 1 21.35 19.09 4.30
C ALA A 1 20.19 18.11 4.10
N TYR A 2 19.08 18.23 4.85
CA TYR A 2 17.96 17.28 4.78
C TYR A 2 17.37 17.04 3.37
N MET A 3 17.14 18.09 2.59
CA MET A 3 16.67 17.96 1.20
C MET A 3 17.59 17.12 0.31
N TYR A 4 18.91 17.32 0.41
CA TYR A 4 19.87 16.51 -0.34
C TYR A 4 19.83 15.04 0.08
N MET A 5 19.64 14.78 1.38
CA MET A 5 19.49 13.42 1.89
C MET A 5 18.20 12.76 1.43
N LEU A 6 17.09 13.49 1.30
CA LEU A 6 15.85 12.96 0.71
C LEU A 6 16.07 12.49 -0.74
N VAL A 7 16.72 13.32 -1.55
CA VAL A 7 17.05 12.99 -2.95
C VAL A 7 17.99 11.79 -3.02
N LEU A 8 19.05 11.80 -2.22
CA LEU A 8 20.02 10.70 -2.15
C LEU A 8 19.34 9.39 -1.73
N SER A 9 18.51 9.43 -0.69
CA SER A 9 17.70 8.31 -0.24
C SER A 9 16.80 7.76 -1.35
N PHE A 10 16.19 8.61 -2.18
CA PHE A 10 15.39 8.15 -3.31
C PHE A 10 16.24 7.48 -4.40
N ILE A 11 17.45 7.99 -4.66
CA ILE A 11 18.41 7.34 -5.56
C ILE A 11 18.76 5.93 -5.06
N PHE A 12 19.01 5.76 -3.75
CA PHE A 12 19.26 4.42 -3.18
C PHE A 12 18.07 3.47 -3.35
N VAL A 13 16.83 3.96 -3.19
CA VAL A 13 15.63 3.15 -3.46
C VAL A 13 15.64 2.68 -4.91
N MET A 14 15.88 3.57 -5.87
CA MET A 14 15.92 3.24 -7.31
C MET A 14 17.01 2.21 -7.63
N VAL A 15 18.24 2.44 -7.16
CA VAL A 15 19.38 1.54 -7.41
C VAL A 15 19.12 0.14 -6.84
N MET A 16 18.60 0.07 -5.61
CA MET A 16 18.32 -1.22 -4.97
C MET A 16 17.09 -1.93 -5.57
N SER A 17 16.16 -1.19 -6.17
CA SER A 17 14.99 -1.77 -6.85
C SER A 17 15.32 -2.45 -8.18
N ASP A 18 16.42 -2.06 -8.85
CA ASP A 18 16.83 -2.57 -10.17
C ASP A 18 17.88 -3.69 -10.10
N LEU A 19 17.96 -4.40 -8.98
CA LEU A 19 18.87 -5.53 -8.83
C LEU A 19 18.47 -6.69 -9.77
N PRO A 20 19.44 -7.54 -10.20
CA PRO A 20 19.16 -8.64 -11.12
C PRO A 20 18.15 -9.63 -10.51
N PRO A 21 17.25 -10.20 -11.33
CA PRO A 21 16.18 -11.06 -10.83
C PRO A 21 16.74 -12.39 -10.31
N LEU A 22 16.30 -12.80 -9.11
CA LEU A 22 16.58 -14.13 -8.57
C LEU A 22 15.51 -15.15 -9.01
N LYS A 23 15.91 -16.41 -9.11
CA LYS A 23 14.98 -17.52 -9.37
C LYS A 23 14.22 -17.83 -8.09
N ILE A 24 12.90 -17.59 -8.10
CA ILE A 24 12.00 -17.98 -7.01
C ILE A 24 11.19 -19.21 -7.44
N GLY A 25 11.10 -20.19 -6.54
CA GLY A 25 10.25 -21.36 -6.72
C GLY A 25 8.77 -21.02 -6.76
N SER A 26 7.94 -21.97 -7.19
CA SER A 26 6.48 -21.84 -7.04
C SER A 26 5.86 -23.10 -6.46
N LEU A 27 4.72 -22.90 -5.82
CA LEU A 27 3.86 -23.96 -5.33
C LEU A 27 2.96 -24.45 -6.47
N LYS A 28 2.86 -25.78 -6.68
CA LYS A 28 2.08 -26.37 -7.78
C LYS A 28 0.58 -26.05 -7.68
N GLU A 29 0.01 -26.07 -6.48
CA GLU A 29 -1.41 -25.77 -6.20
C GLU A 29 -1.62 -24.47 -5.40
N GLY A 30 -0.55 -23.69 -5.23
CA GLY A 30 -0.56 -22.51 -4.35
C GLY A 30 -1.69 -21.53 -4.66
N ARG A 31 -2.02 -21.33 -5.93
CA ARG A 31 -3.05 -20.37 -6.33
C ARG A 31 -4.45 -20.72 -5.80
N SER A 32 -4.93 -21.95 -6.02
CA SER A 32 -6.29 -22.33 -5.62
C SER A 32 -6.43 -22.39 -4.10
N MET A 33 -5.46 -23.01 -3.43
CA MET A 33 -5.39 -23.06 -1.98
C MET A 33 -5.26 -21.65 -1.38
N GLY A 34 -4.43 -20.81 -1.99
CA GLY A 34 -4.22 -19.42 -1.57
C GLY A 34 -5.49 -18.60 -1.63
N ILE A 35 -6.22 -18.64 -2.75
CA ILE A 35 -7.49 -17.92 -2.86
C ILE A 35 -8.50 -18.45 -1.84
N GLY A 36 -8.59 -19.77 -1.64
CA GLY A 36 -9.44 -20.37 -0.61
C GLY A 36 -9.09 -19.89 0.80
N LEU A 37 -7.80 -19.83 1.14
CA LEU A 37 -7.32 -19.32 2.41
C LEU A 37 -7.61 -17.82 2.60
N LEU A 38 -7.45 -17.01 1.55
CA LEU A 38 -7.78 -15.58 1.60
C LEU A 38 -9.29 -15.35 1.80
N LEU A 39 -10.14 -16.12 1.12
CA LEU A 39 -11.59 -16.08 1.32
C LEU A 39 -11.95 -16.47 2.76
N ALA A 40 -11.40 -17.57 3.27
CA ALA A 40 -11.62 -18.01 4.64
C ALA A 40 -11.16 -16.96 5.66
N ALA A 41 -9.99 -16.34 5.46
CA ALA A 41 -9.47 -15.30 6.34
C ALA A 41 -10.36 -14.06 6.36
N VAL A 42 -10.86 -13.60 5.20
CA VAL A 42 -11.76 -12.45 5.12
C VAL A 42 -13.11 -12.73 5.79
N ILE A 43 -13.67 -13.92 5.57
CA ILE A 43 -14.92 -14.33 6.21
C ILE A 43 -14.73 -14.43 7.73
N LEU A 44 -13.64 -15.03 8.20
CA LEU A 44 -13.31 -15.13 9.61
C LEU A 44 -13.18 -13.76 10.26
N VAL A 45 -12.50 -12.82 9.60
CA VAL A 45 -12.34 -11.45 10.09
C VAL A 45 -13.69 -10.74 10.15
N ALA A 46 -14.48 -10.79 9.07
CA ALA A 46 -15.80 -10.16 9.05
C ALA A 46 -16.71 -10.73 10.16
N ALA A 47 -16.74 -12.06 10.33
CA ALA A 47 -17.47 -12.71 11.41
C ALA A 47 -16.98 -12.28 12.80
N SER A 48 -15.66 -12.18 13.00
CA SER A 48 -15.07 -11.74 14.27
C SER A 48 -15.42 -10.28 14.60
N MET A 49 -15.44 -9.40 13.60
CA MET A 49 -15.79 -7.99 13.77
C MET A 49 -17.27 -7.85 14.14
N ILE A 50 -18.14 -8.63 13.52
CA ILE A 50 -19.57 -8.68 13.84
C ILE A 50 -19.79 -9.22 15.26
N ALA A 51 -19.16 -10.35 15.61
CA ALA A 51 -19.32 -11.00 16.91
C ALA A 51 -18.83 -10.13 18.08
N LYS A 52 -17.81 -9.29 17.87
CA LYS A 52 -17.30 -8.34 18.88
C LYS A 52 -18.13 -7.06 19.00
N GLY A 53 -19.31 -7.00 18.39
CA GLY A 53 -20.18 -5.82 18.44
C GLY A 53 -19.83 -4.74 17.41
N GLY A 54 -19.06 -5.03 16.37
CA GLY A 54 -18.73 -4.04 15.34
C GLY A 54 -19.96 -3.42 14.67
N LEU A 55 -21.09 -4.14 14.62
CA LEU A 55 -22.36 -3.63 14.10
C LEU A 55 -22.99 -2.54 14.97
N SER A 56 -22.80 -2.54 16.29
CA SER A 56 -23.35 -1.49 17.16
C SER A 56 -22.62 -0.16 16.99
N HIS A 57 -21.40 -0.18 16.44
CA HIS A 57 -20.60 0.99 16.10
C HIS A 57 -20.58 1.28 14.59
N PHE A 58 -21.48 0.66 13.81
CA PHE A 58 -21.54 0.87 12.37
C PHE A 58 -21.91 2.31 12.05
N ASN A 59 -20.96 3.06 11.50
CA ASN A 59 -21.16 4.45 11.13
C ASN A 59 -20.61 4.74 9.74
N LEU A 60 -21.47 5.26 8.85
CA LEU A 60 -21.08 5.68 7.51
C LEU A 60 -20.78 7.19 7.43
N ASP A 61 -21.01 7.94 8.50
CA ASP A 61 -20.72 9.36 8.55
C ASP A 61 -19.21 9.60 8.66
N LEU A 62 -18.63 10.10 7.56
CA LEU A 62 -17.22 10.46 7.44
C LEU A 62 -16.80 11.55 8.44
N SER A 63 -17.72 12.34 9.01
CA SER A 63 -17.41 13.40 9.97
C SER A 63 -17.16 12.86 11.39
N ARG A 64 -17.94 11.86 11.83
CA ARG A 64 -17.90 11.27 13.19
C ARG A 64 -16.93 10.10 13.37
N VAL A 65 -16.12 9.85 12.35
CA VAL A 65 -15.11 8.78 12.31
C VAL A 65 -14.14 8.80 13.51
N TYR A 66 -13.76 9.98 14.00
CA TYR A 66 -12.70 10.08 15.02
C TYR A 66 -13.17 9.70 16.42
N GLU A 67 -14.42 10.00 16.76
CA GLU A 67 -15.01 9.65 18.06
C GLU A 67 -15.19 8.13 18.18
N HIS A 68 -15.81 7.50 17.17
CA HIS A 68 -16.03 6.05 17.14
C HIS A 68 -14.73 5.23 17.07
N ARG A 69 -13.64 5.81 16.55
CA ARG A 69 -12.36 5.11 16.40
C ARG A 69 -11.69 4.80 17.74
N ARG A 70 -11.89 5.64 18.77
CA ARG A 70 -11.28 5.42 20.09
C ARG A 70 -11.94 4.23 20.77
N ASP A 71 -13.27 4.14 20.68
CA ASP A 71 -14.06 3.06 21.29
C ASP A 71 -13.90 1.73 20.52
N VAL A 72 -13.95 1.77 19.19
CA VAL A 72 -13.73 0.58 18.34
C VAL A 72 -12.29 0.06 18.44
N GLY A 73 -11.31 0.95 18.59
CA GLY A 73 -9.90 0.57 18.73
C GLY A 73 -9.63 -0.31 19.95
N VAL A 74 -10.35 -0.06 21.06
CA VAL A 74 -10.25 -0.84 22.30
C VAL A 74 -10.89 -2.23 22.15
N LEU A 75 -11.99 -2.33 21.39
CA LEU A 75 -12.76 -3.57 21.23
C LEU A 75 -12.22 -4.52 20.13
N ILE A 76 -11.77 -3.95 19.01
CA ILE A 76 -11.50 -4.69 17.76
C ILE A 76 -10.01 -4.63 17.38
N GLY A 77 -9.24 -3.69 17.94
CA GLY A 77 -7.85 -3.40 17.55
C GLY A 77 -6.75 -4.04 18.41
N THR A 78 -7.09 -4.90 19.37
CA THR A 78 -6.11 -5.40 20.36
C THR A 78 -5.37 -6.66 19.89
N GLY A 79 -4.05 -6.67 20.13
CA GLY A 79 -3.17 -7.83 19.89
C GLY A 79 -3.19 -8.34 18.44
N PHE A 80 -3.22 -9.66 18.29
CA PHE A 80 -3.21 -10.34 16.99
C PHE A 80 -4.37 -9.91 16.07
N TRP A 81 -5.57 -9.66 16.63
CA TRP A 81 -6.74 -9.25 15.87
C TRP A 81 -6.57 -7.87 15.23
N GLY A 82 -5.82 -6.95 15.86
CA GLY A 82 -5.51 -5.66 15.26
C GLY A 82 -4.74 -5.77 13.94
N TYR A 83 -3.81 -6.73 13.86
CA TYR A 83 -3.08 -7.03 12.62
C TYR A 83 -3.99 -7.68 11.59
N LEU A 84 -4.71 -8.73 11.98
CA LEU A 84 -5.55 -9.48 11.04
C LEU A 84 -6.67 -8.63 10.44
N ASN A 85 -7.28 -7.75 11.25
CA ASN A 85 -8.29 -6.80 10.79
C ASN A 85 -7.67 -5.82 9.78
N ASN A 86 -6.52 -5.22 10.09
CA ASN A 86 -5.81 -4.36 9.15
C ASN A 86 -5.47 -5.08 7.84
N TRP A 87 -5.02 -6.32 7.90
CA TRP A 87 -4.70 -7.11 6.72
C TRP A 87 -5.94 -7.39 5.88
N ALA A 88 -7.08 -7.68 6.50
CA ALA A 88 -8.32 -7.96 5.79
C ALA A 88 -8.72 -6.81 4.86
N PHE A 89 -8.79 -5.58 5.36
CA PHE A 89 -9.25 -4.44 4.55
C PHE A 89 -8.14 -3.76 3.74
N LYS A 90 -6.85 -3.86 4.13
CA LYS A 90 -5.73 -3.23 3.38
C LYS A 90 -5.06 -4.15 2.36
N VAL A 91 -5.13 -5.46 2.51
CA VAL A 91 -4.36 -6.41 1.68
C VAL A 91 -5.23 -7.53 1.13
N ILE A 92 -5.91 -8.28 2.00
CA ILE A 92 -6.59 -9.53 1.60
C ILE A 92 -7.80 -9.23 0.72
N ASN A 93 -8.69 -8.33 1.14
CA ASN A 93 -9.86 -7.94 0.36
C ASN A 93 -9.45 -7.22 -0.95
N PRO A 94 -8.49 -6.27 -0.94
CA PRO A 94 -7.83 -5.77 -2.16
C PRO A 94 -7.32 -6.86 -3.11
N ALA A 95 -6.64 -7.89 -2.60
CA ALA A 95 -6.14 -9.00 -3.39
C ALA A 95 -7.25 -9.86 -4.01
N LEU A 96 -8.31 -10.16 -3.24
CA LEU A 96 -9.48 -10.89 -3.72
C LEU A 96 -10.25 -10.11 -4.78
N MET A 97 -10.36 -8.79 -4.62
CA MET A 97 -10.96 -7.90 -5.62
C MET A 97 -10.14 -7.87 -6.91
N GLY A 98 -8.80 -7.74 -6.81
CA GLY A 98 -7.91 -7.87 -7.96
C GLY A 98 -8.05 -9.23 -8.66
N TRP A 99 -8.16 -10.32 -7.89
CA TRP A 99 -8.43 -11.64 -8.43
C TRP A 99 -9.80 -11.74 -9.12
N ALA A 100 -10.84 -11.11 -8.57
CA ALA A 100 -12.17 -11.07 -9.17
C ALA A 100 -12.17 -10.33 -10.53
N PHE A 101 -11.47 -9.20 -10.62
CA PHE A 101 -11.20 -8.51 -11.89
C PHE A 101 -10.46 -9.42 -12.87
N TRP A 102 -9.44 -10.16 -12.40
CA TRP A 102 -8.67 -11.05 -13.25
C TRP A 102 -9.51 -12.22 -13.79
N ARG A 103 -10.48 -12.70 -13.01
CA ARG A 103 -11.47 -13.71 -13.44
C ARG A 103 -12.65 -13.11 -14.19
N LYS A 104 -12.70 -11.80 -14.41
CA LYS A 104 -13.81 -11.05 -15.03
C LYS A 104 -15.17 -11.29 -14.35
N LYS A 105 -15.18 -11.58 -13.04
CA LYS A 105 -16.40 -11.84 -12.25
C LYS A 105 -16.85 -10.56 -11.53
N MET A 106 -17.63 -9.73 -12.21
CA MET A 106 -18.07 -8.42 -11.68
C MET A 106 -18.97 -8.53 -10.45
N SER A 107 -19.74 -9.61 -10.30
CA SER A 107 -20.51 -9.86 -9.07
C SER A 107 -19.62 -9.98 -7.83
N LEU A 108 -18.45 -10.63 -7.96
CA LEU A 108 -17.48 -10.72 -6.87
C LEU A 108 -16.78 -9.39 -6.60
N VAL A 109 -16.49 -8.61 -7.64
CA VAL A 109 -15.96 -7.24 -7.46
C VAL A 109 -16.94 -6.39 -6.66
N LEU A 110 -18.23 -6.43 -7.01
CA LEU A 110 -19.27 -5.70 -6.28
C LEU A 110 -19.39 -6.20 -4.84
N ALA A 111 -19.33 -7.52 -4.61
CA ALA A 111 -19.35 -8.10 -3.26
C ALA A 111 -18.16 -7.63 -2.40
N PHE A 112 -16.93 -7.65 -2.92
CA PHE A 112 -15.75 -7.18 -2.19
C PHE A 112 -15.73 -5.66 -1.99
N THR A 113 -16.32 -4.91 -2.92
CA THR A 113 -16.54 -3.46 -2.77
C THR A 113 -17.54 -3.18 -1.65
N GLY A 114 -18.68 -3.89 -1.62
CA GLY A 114 -19.64 -3.81 -0.53
C GLY A 114 -19.01 -4.19 0.81
N LEU A 115 -18.15 -5.20 0.82
CA LEU A 115 -17.40 -5.58 2.01
C LEU A 115 -16.43 -4.48 2.48
N GLN A 116 -15.81 -3.70 1.57
CA GLN A 116 -15.04 -2.51 1.99
C GLN A 116 -15.91 -1.45 2.66
N VAL A 117 -17.15 -1.27 2.21
CA VAL A 117 -18.09 -0.36 2.86
C VAL A 117 -18.41 -0.86 4.27
N VAL A 118 -18.61 -2.17 4.44
CA VAL A 118 -18.80 -2.78 5.78
C VAL A 118 -17.57 -2.59 6.66
N PHE A 119 -16.37 -2.88 6.15
CA PHE A 119 -15.14 -2.67 6.90
C PHE A 119 -14.92 -1.20 7.26
N PHE A 120 -15.25 -0.27 6.38
CA PHE A 120 -15.24 1.16 6.69
C PHE A 120 -16.24 1.48 7.82
N GLY A 121 -17.49 1.03 7.70
CA GLY A 121 -18.52 1.32 8.68
C GLY A 121 -18.18 0.82 10.08
N ILE A 122 -17.49 -0.31 10.19
CA ILE A 122 -17.05 -0.85 11.49
C ILE A 122 -15.73 -0.20 11.96
N SER A 123 -14.72 -0.07 11.10
CA SER A 123 -13.38 0.38 11.51
C SER A 123 -13.22 1.91 11.55
N SER A 124 -14.15 2.65 10.95
CA SER A 124 -14.09 4.09 10.73
C SER A 124 -12.82 4.56 9.98
N HIS A 125 -12.11 3.69 9.25
CA HIS A 125 -10.93 4.09 8.48
C HIS A 125 -11.29 4.63 7.09
N LYS A 126 -11.38 5.96 6.93
CA LYS A 126 -11.76 6.62 5.67
C LYS A 126 -11.03 6.11 4.41
N ALA A 127 -9.74 5.79 4.54
CA ALA A 127 -8.92 5.29 3.44
C ALA A 127 -9.47 4.00 2.80
N VAL A 128 -10.18 3.16 3.57
CA VAL A 128 -10.73 1.88 3.12
C VAL A 128 -11.70 2.04 1.95
N LEU A 129 -12.46 3.13 1.91
CA LEU A 129 -13.39 3.44 0.82
C LEU A 129 -12.68 3.81 -0.50
N PHE A 130 -11.43 4.28 -0.43
CA PHE A 130 -10.66 4.67 -1.60
C PHE A 130 -9.91 3.49 -2.24
N TYR A 131 -9.75 2.37 -1.53
CA TYR A 131 -9.02 1.22 -2.06
C TYR A 131 -9.68 0.57 -3.30
N PRO A 132 -11.02 0.40 -3.36
CA PRO A 132 -11.68 -0.05 -4.60
C PRO A 132 -11.41 0.86 -5.80
N ALA A 133 -11.48 2.18 -5.60
CA ALA A 133 -11.19 3.14 -6.66
C ALA A 133 -9.73 3.06 -7.13
N ALA A 134 -8.78 2.93 -6.18
CA ALA A 134 -7.37 2.75 -6.51
C ALA A 134 -7.11 1.46 -7.30
N ILE A 135 -7.70 0.33 -6.89
CA ILE A 135 -7.56 -0.94 -7.59
C ILE A 135 -8.19 -0.88 -8.98
N LEU A 136 -9.38 -0.27 -9.10
CA LEU A 136 -10.01 -0.09 -10.40
C LEU A 136 -9.14 0.77 -11.33
N ALA A 137 -8.56 1.86 -10.83
CA ALA A 137 -7.65 2.70 -11.61
C ALA A 137 -6.42 1.90 -12.07
N VAL A 138 -5.80 1.12 -11.18
CA VAL A 138 -4.66 0.24 -11.53
C VAL A 138 -5.08 -0.79 -12.59
N TYR A 139 -6.21 -1.46 -12.41
CA TYR A 139 -6.74 -2.44 -13.37
C TYR A 139 -6.96 -1.83 -14.76
N LEU A 140 -7.54 -0.64 -14.83
CA LEU A 140 -7.87 0.02 -16.10
C LEU A 140 -6.64 0.60 -16.80
N PHE A 141 -5.67 1.13 -16.05
CA PHE A 141 -4.61 1.97 -16.62
C PHE A 141 -3.22 1.36 -16.55
N ALA A 142 -2.87 0.48 -15.61
CA ALA A 142 -1.48 0.07 -15.36
C ALA A 142 -0.79 -0.61 -16.55
N GLU A 143 -1.53 -1.30 -17.41
CA GLU A 143 -0.97 -1.95 -18.63
C GLU A 143 -1.18 -1.13 -19.91
N ARG A 144 -1.78 0.07 -19.82
CA ARG A 144 -1.93 0.95 -21.00
C ARG A 144 -0.63 1.69 -21.27
N ARG A 145 -0.27 1.84 -22.55
CA ARG A 145 0.94 2.58 -22.99
C ARG A 145 1.08 3.98 -22.40
N ARG A 146 -0.04 4.69 -22.18
CA ARG A 146 -0.10 6.03 -21.55
C ARG A 146 -0.79 6.00 -20.18
N GLY A 147 -0.89 4.82 -19.56
CA GLY A 147 -1.61 4.59 -18.31
C GLY A 147 -1.17 5.51 -17.18
N LEU A 148 0.14 5.56 -16.93
CA LEU A 148 0.72 6.44 -15.92
C LEU A 148 0.40 7.91 -16.19
N HIS A 149 0.57 8.39 -17.43
CA HIS A 149 0.22 9.76 -17.79
C HIS A 149 -1.27 10.06 -17.53
N LEU A 150 -2.17 9.14 -17.88
CA LEU A 150 -3.61 9.30 -17.63
C LEU A 150 -3.92 9.35 -16.12
N MET A 151 -3.26 8.51 -15.31
CA MET A 151 -3.40 8.55 -13.85
C MET A 151 -2.89 9.88 -13.28
N THR A 152 -1.75 10.38 -13.75
CA THR A 152 -1.20 11.67 -13.34
C THR A 152 -2.14 12.82 -13.70
N TRP A 153 -2.66 12.87 -14.94
CA TRP A 153 -3.65 13.88 -15.34
C TRP A 153 -4.96 13.77 -14.56
N GLY A 154 -5.39 12.54 -14.21
CA GLY A 154 -6.52 12.32 -13.34
C GLY A 154 -6.32 12.91 -11.95
N LEU A 155 -5.14 12.69 -11.33
CA LEU A 155 -4.79 13.28 -10.04
C LEU A 155 -4.71 14.81 -10.11
N ILE A 156 -4.12 15.37 -11.16
CA ILE A 156 -4.12 16.83 -11.41
C ILE A 156 -5.56 17.34 -11.50
N GLY A 157 -6.42 16.65 -12.24
CA GLY A 157 -7.84 16.98 -12.34
C GLY A 157 -8.55 16.99 -10.99
N VAL A 158 -8.31 16.00 -10.13
CA VAL A 158 -8.86 15.96 -8.76
C VAL A 158 -8.36 17.13 -7.92
N VAL A 159 -7.07 17.49 -8.02
CA VAL A 159 -6.50 18.64 -7.32
C VAL A 159 -7.11 19.96 -7.80
N LEU A 160 -7.25 20.14 -9.12
CA LEU A 160 -7.86 21.34 -9.68
C LEU A 160 -9.35 21.44 -9.32
N ALA A 161 -10.10 20.34 -9.43
CA ALA A 161 -11.52 20.31 -9.07
C ALA A 161 -11.73 20.58 -7.57
N SER A 162 -10.94 19.96 -6.69
CA SER A 162 -11.01 20.22 -5.25
C SER A 162 -10.61 21.64 -4.88
N SER A 163 -9.63 22.23 -5.59
CA SER A 163 -9.27 23.65 -5.42
C SER A 163 -10.39 24.58 -5.89
N ALA A 164 -10.98 24.32 -7.06
CA ALA A 164 -12.10 25.08 -7.58
C ALA A 164 -13.31 25.01 -6.63
N CYS A 165 -13.65 23.83 -6.11
CA CYS A 165 -14.73 23.70 -5.12
C CYS A 165 -14.46 24.52 -3.85
N SER A 166 -13.22 24.55 -3.40
CA SER A 166 -12.82 25.31 -2.21
C SER A 166 -12.94 26.82 -2.42
N VAL A 167 -12.62 27.33 -3.62
CA VAL A 167 -12.66 28.78 -3.91
C VAL A 167 -14.07 29.24 -4.28
N LEU A 168 -14.82 28.42 -5.03
CA LEU A 168 -16.14 28.80 -5.55
C LEU A 168 -17.28 28.59 -4.55
N PHE A 169 -17.18 27.59 -3.68
CA PHE A 169 -18.26 27.20 -2.76
C PHE A 169 -17.86 27.24 -1.27
N ASP A 170 -16.68 27.78 -0.96
CA ASP A 170 -16.10 27.81 0.40
C ASP A 170 -16.05 26.42 1.08
N TYR A 171 -16.00 25.36 0.26
CA TYR A 171 -16.07 23.98 0.72
C TYR A 171 -14.68 23.34 0.78
N HIS A 172 -14.00 23.51 1.92
CA HIS A 172 -12.60 23.07 2.11
C HIS A 172 -12.41 21.57 2.37
N TRP A 173 -13.49 20.80 2.51
CA TRP A 173 -13.36 19.39 2.87
C TRP A 173 -12.59 18.58 1.81
N LEU A 174 -12.89 18.81 0.52
CA LEU A 174 -12.22 18.14 -0.59
C LEU A 174 -10.74 18.54 -0.72
N SER A 175 -10.43 19.83 -0.60
CA SER A 175 -9.05 20.32 -0.66
C SER A 175 -8.22 19.82 0.53
N SER A 176 -8.82 19.77 1.73
CA SER A 176 -8.19 19.18 2.91
C SER A 176 -7.88 17.69 2.72
N LEU A 177 -8.79 16.94 2.08
CA LEU A 177 -8.62 15.50 1.86
C LEU A 177 -7.58 15.19 0.77
N PHE A 178 -7.70 15.78 -0.42
CA PHE A 178 -6.87 15.41 -1.56
C PHE A 178 -5.56 16.20 -1.65
N ILE A 179 -5.56 17.48 -1.30
CA ILE A 179 -4.38 18.35 -1.42
C ILE A 179 -3.57 18.30 -0.13
N ARG A 180 -4.19 18.72 0.99
CA ARG A 180 -3.49 18.81 2.27
C ARG A 180 -3.05 17.44 2.76
N ARG A 181 -3.96 16.47 2.90
CA ARG A 181 -3.60 15.14 3.44
C ARG A 181 -2.86 14.24 2.46
N GLY A 182 -3.12 14.39 1.16
CA GLY A 182 -2.46 13.59 0.13
C GLY A 182 -1.01 14.02 -0.14
N PHE A 183 -0.73 15.32 -0.16
CA PHE A 183 0.55 15.85 -0.61
C PHE A 183 1.26 16.74 0.42
N LEU A 184 0.58 17.75 0.97
CA LEU A 184 1.25 18.79 1.77
C LEU A 184 1.62 18.32 3.19
N LEU A 185 0.71 17.63 3.88
CA LEU A 185 0.89 17.20 5.26
C LEU A 185 2.03 16.18 5.42
N PRO A 186 2.14 15.13 4.57
CA PRO A 186 3.29 14.22 4.63
C PRO A 186 4.61 14.93 4.35
N ALA A 187 4.63 15.87 3.39
CA ALA A 187 5.82 16.67 3.10
C ALA A 187 6.22 17.54 4.29
N GLN A 188 5.27 18.26 4.89
CA GLN A 188 5.49 19.06 6.11
C GLN A 188 6.03 18.20 7.25
N LEU A 189 5.41 17.04 7.49
CA LEU A 189 5.86 16.13 8.56
C LEU A 189 7.28 15.62 8.33
N ASN A 190 7.78 15.53 7.10
CA ASN A 190 9.17 15.11 6.87
C ASN A 190 10.14 16.13 7.48
N PHE A 191 9.89 17.42 7.31
CA PHE A 191 10.74 18.47 7.89
C PHE A 191 10.57 18.59 9.40
N VAL A 192 9.36 18.41 9.91
CA VAL A 192 9.09 18.47 11.35
C VAL A 192 9.82 17.36 12.09
N TYR A 193 9.80 16.14 11.57
CA TYR A 193 10.57 15.03 12.14
C TYR A 193 12.08 15.33 12.13
N HIS A 194 12.58 15.94 11.06
CA HIS A 194 13.98 16.35 10.98
C HIS A 194 14.34 17.36 12.07
N GLU A 195 13.56 18.43 12.19
CA GLU A 195 13.78 19.50 13.15
C GLU A 195 13.74 18.97 14.59
N LEU A 196 12.67 18.25 14.95
CA LEU A 196 12.47 17.73 16.29
C LEU A 196 13.59 16.76 16.72
N PHE A 197 13.87 15.73 15.91
CA PHE A 197 14.84 14.70 16.26
C PHE A 197 16.29 15.13 16.02
N SER A 198 16.53 16.26 15.35
CA SER A 198 17.86 16.89 15.32
C SER A 198 18.24 17.54 16.66
N GLN A 199 17.24 17.99 17.43
CA GLN A 199 17.44 18.65 18.71
C GLN A 199 17.31 17.68 19.90
N MET A 200 16.32 16.78 19.85
CA MET A 200 16.04 15.85 20.95
C MET A 200 16.92 14.59 20.97
N GLY A 201 17.58 14.26 19.85
CA GLY A 201 18.28 13.00 19.67
C GLY A 201 17.41 11.92 19.02
N HIS A 202 17.96 10.71 18.90
CA HIS A 202 17.39 9.63 18.08
C HIS A 202 16.83 8.47 18.90
N VAL A 203 15.86 7.75 18.32
CA VAL A 203 15.14 6.64 18.98
C VAL A 203 15.89 5.31 18.89
N PHE A 204 16.75 5.09 17.90
CA PHE A 204 17.48 3.83 17.69
C PHE A 204 16.59 2.57 17.63
N MET A 205 15.36 2.69 17.13
CA MET A 205 14.35 1.61 17.10
C MET A 205 14.05 0.95 18.46
N SER A 206 14.39 1.61 19.58
CA SER A 206 14.08 1.18 20.96
C SER A 206 12.57 1.12 21.24
N ASN A 207 11.75 1.79 20.43
CA ASN A 207 10.29 1.70 20.48
C ASN A 207 9.70 0.51 19.71
N SER A 208 10.55 -0.36 19.13
CA SER A 208 10.13 -1.45 18.25
C SER A 208 11.10 -2.65 18.36
N VAL A 209 11.81 -2.98 17.28
CA VAL A 209 12.60 -4.23 17.14
C VAL A 209 13.83 -4.25 18.05
N LEU A 210 14.38 -3.08 18.40
CA LEU A 210 15.57 -2.97 19.24
C LEU A 210 15.24 -2.57 20.70
N ALA A 211 13.98 -2.70 21.12
CA ALA A 211 13.55 -2.43 22.48
C ALA A 211 14.25 -3.29 23.54
N TRP A 212 14.81 -4.43 23.15
CA TRP A 212 15.58 -5.32 24.03
C TRP A 212 17.05 -4.92 24.16
N LEU A 213 17.56 -4.05 23.27
CA LEU A 213 18.97 -3.65 23.21
C LEU A 213 19.18 -2.21 23.68
N PHE A 214 18.22 -1.33 23.43
CA PHE A 214 18.30 0.09 23.78
C PHE A 214 17.08 0.50 24.59
N ASP A 215 17.32 1.28 25.65
CA ASP A 215 16.26 1.92 26.40
C ASP A 215 15.62 3.04 25.58
N TYR A 216 14.30 3.17 25.69
CA TYR A 216 13.56 4.21 24.99
C TYR A 216 13.85 5.59 25.61
N PRO A 217 14.38 6.57 24.86
CA PRO A 217 14.91 7.81 25.44
C PRO A 217 13.85 8.87 25.78
N PHE A 218 12.57 8.62 25.51
CA PHE A 218 11.49 9.61 25.65
C PHE A 218 10.34 9.13 26.54
N HIS A 219 9.50 10.05 27.00
CA HIS A 219 8.39 9.74 27.93
C HIS A 219 7.11 9.29 27.21
N VAL A 220 6.92 9.67 25.95
CA VAL A 220 5.78 9.25 25.10
C VAL A 220 6.25 8.78 23.74
N LYS A 221 5.36 8.08 23.00
CA LYS A 221 5.66 7.55 21.67
C LYS A 221 6.07 8.66 20.70
N PRO A 222 6.94 8.38 19.70
CA PRO A 222 7.48 9.43 18.85
C PRO A 222 6.42 10.22 18.07
N VAL A 223 5.35 9.54 17.64
CA VAL A 223 4.22 10.16 16.94
C VAL A 223 3.44 11.15 17.78
N LEU A 224 3.49 11.02 19.12
CA LEU A 224 2.85 11.95 20.06
C LEU A 224 3.78 13.12 20.39
N LEU A 225 5.10 12.91 20.43
CA LEU A 225 6.08 14.01 20.52
C LEU A 225 5.96 14.95 19.33
N VAL A 226 5.81 14.41 18.12
CA VAL A 226 5.60 15.23 16.91
C VAL A 226 4.26 15.97 16.96
N SER A 227 3.22 15.36 17.54
CA SER A 227 1.94 16.04 17.77
C SER A 227 2.06 17.17 18.77
N GLU A 228 2.80 16.98 19.86
CA GLU A 228 3.07 18.02 20.85
C GLU A 228 3.80 19.20 20.21
N TYR A 229 4.83 18.91 19.43
CA TYR A 229 5.64 19.93 18.78
C TYR A 229 4.83 20.76 17.76
N LEU A 230 3.94 20.12 16.99
CA LEU A 230 3.15 20.81 15.96
C LEU A 230 1.88 21.48 16.47
N TYR A 231 1.21 20.85 17.42
CA TYR A 231 -0.16 21.20 17.81
C TYR A 231 -0.29 21.57 19.29
N GLY A 232 0.76 21.37 20.10
CA GLY A 232 0.75 21.65 21.53
C GLY A 232 0.01 20.59 22.37
N HIS A 233 -0.33 19.42 21.81
CA HIS A 233 -1.07 18.37 22.52
C HIS A 233 -0.74 16.95 22.02
N HIS A 234 -1.04 15.93 22.83
CA HIS A 234 -0.79 14.50 22.53
C HIS A 234 -1.98 13.76 21.89
N ASP A 235 -3.05 14.46 21.54
CA ASP A 235 -4.27 13.82 21.02
C ASP A 235 -4.25 13.42 19.54
N THR A 236 -3.19 13.73 18.79
CA THR A 236 -3.09 13.41 17.37
C THR A 236 -1.94 12.45 17.08
N TRP A 237 -2.21 11.47 16.22
CA TRP A 237 -1.19 10.55 15.73
C TRP A 237 -0.54 11.11 14.47
N ALA A 238 0.52 11.89 14.65
CA ALA A 238 1.25 12.55 13.56
C ALA A 238 2.26 11.60 12.88
N ASN A 239 1.76 10.50 12.30
CA ASN A 239 2.61 9.52 11.60
C ASN A 239 3.12 10.06 10.27
N ASN A 240 4.30 9.59 9.86
CA ASN A 240 4.88 9.89 8.55
C ASN A 240 5.60 8.68 7.95
N GLY A 241 6.03 8.80 6.70
CA GLY A 241 6.70 7.72 5.95
C GLY A 241 8.12 7.41 6.40
N PHE A 242 8.68 6.38 5.77
CA PHE A 242 9.95 5.75 6.16
C PHE A 242 11.17 6.68 6.19
N LEU A 243 11.17 7.79 5.43
CA LEU A 243 12.30 8.73 5.41
C LEU A 243 12.38 9.54 6.70
N ALA A 244 11.24 10.10 7.12
CA ALA A 244 11.12 10.80 8.38
C ALA A 244 11.41 9.89 9.58
N THR A 245 10.87 8.67 9.56
CA THR A 245 11.11 7.72 10.66
C THR A 245 12.52 7.14 10.64
N GLY A 246 13.12 6.96 9.45
CA GLY A 246 14.54 6.62 9.31
C GLY A 246 15.43 7.67 9.96
N TYR A 247 15.14 8.97 9.72
CA TYR A 247 15.85 10.06 10.39
C TYR A 247 15.64 10.07 11.90
N MET A 248 14.42 9.85 12.37
CA MET A 248 14.12 9.72 13.80
C MET A 248 14.93 8.61 14.48
N HIS A 249 15.15 7.48 13.81
CA HIS A 249 15.84 6.33 14.41
C HIS A 249 17.36 6.46 14.42
N PHE A 250 17.97 6.88 13.30
CA PHE A 250 19.44 6.89 13.18
C PHE A 250 19.97 8.12 12.40
N GLY A 251 19.22 9.22 12.39
CA GLY A 251 19.57 10.43 11.64
C GLY A 251 19.73 10.17 10.14
N TYR A 252 20.69 10.85 9.52
CA TYR A 252 20.96 10.70 8.09
C TYR A 252 21.34 9.28 7.67
N ALA A 253 22.03 8.52 8.53
CA ALA A 253 22.33 7.11 8.26
C ALA A 253 21.06 6.26 8.18
N GLY A 254 20.09 6.51 9.06
CA GLY A 254 18.81 5.81 9.06
C GLY A 254 18.00 6.04 7.79
N MET A 255 18.02 7.26 7.23
CA MET A 255 17.38 7.54 5.94
C MET A 255 17.94 6.67 4.81
N ILE A 256 19.26 6.45 4.77
CA ILE A 256 19.92 5.63 3.74
C ILE A 256 19.65 4.14 3.98
N ILE A 257 19.81 3.66 5.22
CA ILE A 257 19.55 2.26 5.57
C ILE A 257 18.11 1.88 5.22
N PHE A 258 17.14 2.72 5.60
CA PHE A 258 15.74 2.45 5.33
C PHE A 258 15.46 2.49 3.83
N SER A 259 16.02 3.45 3.09
CA SER A 259 15.95 3.48 1.62
C SER A 259 16.45 2.20 0.96
N ILE A 260 17.58 1.65 1.42
CA ILE A 260 18.11 0.39 0.90
C ILE A 260 17.11 -0.75 1.14
N ILE A 261 16.55 -0.85 2.35
CA ILE A 261 15.55 -1.87 2.67
C ILE A 261 14.30 -1.69 1.80
N VAL A 262 13.80 -0.46 1.63
CA VAL A 262 12.64 -0.18 0.79
C VAL A 262 12.89 -0.54 -0.67
N GLY A 263 14.06 -0.23 -1.21
CA GLY A 263 14.45 -0.65 -2.56
C GLY A 263 14.52 -2.18 -2.70
N MET A 264 15.07 -2.88 -1.71
CA MET A 264 15.06 -4.36 -1.68
C MET A 264 13.64 -4.94 -1.61
N LEU A 265 12.72 -4.30 -0.88
CA LEU A 265 11.31 -4.72 -0.84
C LEU A 265 10.61 -4.55 -2.20
N LEU A 266 10.89 -3.46 -2.91
CA LEU A 266 10.38 -3.23 -4.27
C LEU A 266 10.96 -4.24 -5.25
N TRP A 267 12.27 -4.47 -5.19
CA TRP A 267 12.92 -5.52 -5.98
C TRP A 267 12.31 -6.90 -5.71
N LEU A 268 12.03 -7.24 -4.44
CA LEU A 268 11.37 -8.48 -4.08
C LEU A 268 9.96 -8.56 -4.66
N ALA A 269 9.17 -7.47 -4.60
CA ALA A 269 7.86 -7.40 -5.26
C ALA A 269 7.97 -7.71 -6.75
N ASP A 270 8.93 -7.08 -7.44
CA ASP A 270 9.13 -7.26 -8.87
C ASP A 270 9.46 -8.71 -9.21
N ILE A 271 10.30 -9.40 -8.43
CA ILE A 271 10.59 -10.82 -8.66
C ILE A 271 9.33 -11.68 -8.45
N LEU A 272 8.50 -11.36 -7.46
CA LEU A 272 7.27 -12.10 -7.16
C LEU A 272 6.19 -11.90 -8.23
N VAL A 273 6.21 -10.77 -8.93
CA VAL A 273 5.24 -10.44 -10.00
C VAL A 273 5.72 -10.89 -11.37
N ARG A 274 6.96 -10.56 -11.73
CA ARG A 274 7.51 -10.66 -13.09
C ARG A 274 7.42 -12.08 -13.63
N LYS A 275 6.74 -12.24 -14.77
CA LYS A 275 6.50 -13.53 -15.46
C LYS A 275 5.74 -14.57 -14.63
N ARG A 276 5.13 -14.20 -13.49
CA ARG A 276 4.34 -15.11 -12.62
C ARG A 276 2.86 -14.75 -12.60
N ILE A 277 2.53 -13.47 -12.65
CA ILE A 277 1.16 -12.91 -12.67
C ILE A 277 1.11 -11.62 -13.51
N PRO A 278 -0.09 -11.13 -13.90
CA PRO A 278 -0.24 -9.81 -14.52
C PRO A 278 0.29 -8.69 -13.62
N VAL A 279 0.97 -7.71 -14.20
CA VAL A 279 1.64 -6.64 -13.43
C VAL A 279 0.63 -5.80 -12.66
N TRP A 280 -0.51 -5.46 -13.29
CA TRP A 280 -1.57 -4.69 -12.64
C TRP A 280 -2.14 -5.40 -11.40
N LEU A 281 -2.14 -6.74 -11.36
CA LEU A 281 -2.62 -7.51 -10.22
C LEU A 281 -1.63 -7.41 -9.06
N GLY A 282 -0.32 -7.51 -9.36
CA GLY A 282 0.74 -7.30 -8.38
C GLY A 282 0.67 -5.91 -7.74
N ILE A 283 0.53 -4.88 -8.58
CA ILE A 283 0.38 -3.49 -8.12
C ILE A 283 -0.88 -3.34 -7.26
N SER A 284 -2.02 -3.90 -7.68
CA SER A 284 -3.28 -3.82 -6.92
C SER A 284 -3.17 -4.38 -5.50
N ILE A 285 -2.36 -5.43 -5.29
CA ILE A 285 -2.15 -6.07 -3.98
C ILE A 285 -1.24 -5.21 -3.09
N LEU A 286 -0.23 -4.56 -3.68
CA LEU A 286 0.84 -3.87 -2.94
C LEU A 286 0.66 -2.36 -2.83
N ILE A 287 -0.18 -1.73 -3.65
CA ILE A 287 -0.32 -0.27 -3.71
C ILE A 287 -0.72 0.34 -2.37
N VAL A 288 -1.63 -0.29 -1.61
CA VAL A 288 -2.09 0.22 -0.32
C VAL A 288 -1.02 0.10 0.79
N PRO A 289 -0.39 -1.07 0.99
CA PRO A 289 0.74 -1.20 1.93
C PRO A 289 1.90 -0.26 1.63
N PHE A 290 2.34 -0.16 0.37
CA PHE A 290 3.44 0.72 -0.01
C PHE A 290 3.07 2.19 0.08
N TYR A 291 1.86 2.58 -0.32
CA TYR A 291 1.38 3.96 -0.11
C TYR A 291 1.47 4.35 1.37
N SER A 292 1.08 3.44 2.27
CA SER A 292 1.18 3.68 3.71
C SER A 292 2.64 3.86 4.18
N LEU A 293 3.58 3.07 3.66
CA LEU A 293 5.02 3.18 3.96
C LEU A 293 5.60 4.52 3.51
N PHE A 294 5.18 5.03 2.35
CA PHE A 294 5.69 6.28 1.81
C PHE A 294 5.14 7.50 2.54
N VAL A 295 3.92 7.41 3.07
CA VAL A 295 3.15 8.59 3.49
C VAL A 295 2.88 8.63 5.00
N SER A 296 2.78 7.49 5.68
CA SER A 296 2.12 7.46 6.99
C SER A 296 2.56 6.35 7.96
N ALA A 297 3.62 5.62 7.67
CA ALA A 297 4.03 4.50 8.51
C ALA A 297 5.55 4.35 8.60
N ASP A 298 6.01 4.02 9.81
CA ASP A 298 7.37 3.54 10.04
C ASP A 298 7.59 2.17 9.37
N LEU A 299 8.84 1.82 9.05
CA LEU A 299 9.20 0.64 8.27
C LEU A 299 8.65 -0.66 8.88
N THR A 300 8.85 -0.88 10.18
CA THR A 300 8.40 -2.10 10.88
C THR A 300 6.86 -2.20 10.91
N THR A 301 6.22 -1.05 11.12
CA THR A 301 4.75 -0.92 11.13
C THR A 301 4.18 -1.12 9.73
N ALA A 302 4.87 -0.68 8.69
CA ALA A 302 4.47 -0.91 7.31
C ALA A 302 4.58 -2.38 6.91
N LEU A 303 5.68 -3.04 7.31
CA LEU A 303 5.93 -4.46 7.07
C LEU A 303 4.86 -5.35 7.70
N LEU A 304 4.58 -5.13 8.99
CA LEU A 304 3.67 -5.94 9.77
C LEU A 304 2.24 -5.40 9.74
N THR A 305 1.99 -4.19 10.24
CA THR A 305 0.63 -3.67 10.43
C THR A 305 -0.07 -3.27 9.13
N HIS A 306 0.62 -2.60 8.20
CA HIS A 306 0.02 -2.25 6.90
C HIS A 306 0.08 -3.40 5.89
N GLY A 307 0.84 -4.45 6.20
CA GLY A 307 0.72 -5.73 5.53
C GLY A 307 1.57 -5.88 4.27
N ILE A 308 2.72 -5.21 4.17
CA ILE A 308 3.67 -5.46 3.07
C ILE A 308 4.07 -6.94 3.07
N LEU A 309 4.47 -7.51 4.22
CA LEU A 309 4.87 -8.92 4.29
C LEU A 309 3.73 -9.89 3.92
N PRO A 310 2.50 -9.76 4.49
CA PRO A 310 1.33 -10.49 4.00
C PRO A 310 1.08 -10.34 2.50
N GLY A 311 1.23 -9.12 1.95
CA GLY A 311 1.09 -8.85 0.52
C GLY A 311 2.11 -9.62 -0.32
N MET A 312 3.39 -9.59 0.06
CA MET A 312 4.44 -10.39 -0.59
C MET A 312 4.16 -11.89 -0.51
N PHE A 313 3.70 -12.37 0.65
CA PHE A 313 3.33 -13.78 0.83
C PHE A 313 2.18 -14.19 -0.09
N ILE A 314 1.16 -13.34 -0.26
CA ILE A 314 0.07 -13.56 -1.20
C ILE A 314 0.59 -13.65 -2.64
N LEU A 315 1.46 -12.72 -3.05
CA LEU A 315 2.06 -12.76 -4.39
C LEU A 315 2.85 -14.05 -4.62
N PHE A 316 3.63 -14.48 -3.62
CA PHE A 316 4.39 -15.72 -3.68
C PHE A 316 3.51 -16.95 -3.90
N ILE A 317 2.39 -17.04 -3.18
CA ILE A 317 1.44 -18.16 -3.25
C ILE A 317 0.68 -18.18 -4.59
N ILE A 318 0.22 -17.01 -5.06
CA ILE A 318 -0.59 -16.90 -6.28
C ILE A 318 0.26 -17.06 -7.55
N GLY A 319 1.55 -16.71 -7.49
CA GLY A 319 2.47 -16.74 -8.63
C GLY A 319 2.73 -18.16 -9.17
N LYS A 320 2.64 -18.34 -10.49
CA LYS A 320 3.04 -19.59 -11.17
C LYS A 320 4.56 -19.74 -11.26
N LYS A 321 5.08 -20.93 -11.60
CA LYS A 321 6.52 -21.10 -11.90
C LYS A 321 6.89 -20.13 -13.03
N PRO A 322 7.91 -19.27 -12.84
CA PRO A 322 8.39 -18.44 -13.91
C PRO A 322 8.93 -19.33 -15.03
N VAL A 323 8.30 -19.27 -16.20
CA VAL A 323 8.83 -19.92 -17.41
C VAL A 323 9.98 -19.03 -17.90
N PHE A 324 11.18 -19.29 -17.38
CA PHE A 324 12.39 -18.75 -17.98
C PHE A 324 12.65 -19.57 -19.24
N ALA A 325 12.33 -19.00 -20.40
CA ALA A 325 12.69 -19.58 -21.69
C ALA A 325 14.20 -19.84 -21.70
N GLY A 326 14.59 -21.08 -21.48
CA GLY A 326 15.95 -21.57 -21.54
C GLY A 326 15.97 -22.73 -22.50
N LYS A 327 16.66 -22.54 -23.63
CA LYS A 327 17.11 -23.59 -24.58
C LYS A 327 16.05 -24.35 -25.40
N GLU A 328 15.06 -23.66 -25.94
CA GLU A 328 14.38 -24.14 -27.17
C GLU A 328 14.29 -22.99 -28.16
N MET A 329 15.33 -22.84 -28.99
CA MET A 329 15.36 -22.18 -30.31
C MET A 329 16.83 -21.88 -30.68
N ARG A 330 17.56 -22.96 -30.98
CA ARG A 330 18.70 -22.91 -31.91
C ARG A 330 18.51 -24.01 -32.96
N GLN A 331 17.32 -24.10 -33.54
CA GLN A 331 17.08 -24.70 -34.86
C GLN A 331 15.89 -23.96 -35.49
N GLY A 332 16.08 -23.47 -36.72
CA GLY A 332 15.12 -22.68 -37.50
C GLY A 332 15.18 -21.19 -37.13
N GLY A 333 15.88 -20.34 -37.86
CA GLY A 333 15.68 -20.13 -39.29
C GLY A 333 14.60 -19.07 -39.46
N SER A 334 15.06 -17.84 -39.68
CA SER A 334 14.33 -16.66 -40.10
C SER A 334 13.13 -16.92 -41.03
N HIS A 335 12.04 -16.18 -40.77
CA HIS A 335 11.13 -15.52 -41.73
C HIS A 335 9.64 -15.67 -41.37
N ALA A 336 9.02 -14.50 -41.17
CA ALA A 336 7.65 -14.12 -41.48
C ALA A 336 6.63 -15.23 -41.84
N ALA A 337 5.63 -15.44 -40.97
CA ALA A 337 4.30 -15.90 -41.38
C ALA A 337 3.27 -15.68 -40.26
N TYR A 338 2.74 -14.46 -40.14
CA TYR A 338 1.44 -14.20 -39.49
C TYR A 338 0.66 -13.21 -40.35
N LEU A 339 0.15 -13.70 -41.48
CA LEU A 339 -0.95 -13.09 -42.22
C LEU A 339 -1.83 -14.22 -42.76
N PRO A 340 -3.14 -14.25 -42.46
CA PRO A 340 -4.07 -15.09 -43.19
C PRO A 340 -4.52 -14.33 -44.45
N SER A 341 -4.01 -14.71 -45.62
CA SER A 341 -4.56 -14.26 -46.90
C SER A 341 -5.71 -15.18 -47.32
N GLN A 342 -6.94 -14.72 -47.08
CA GLN A 342 -8.09 -15.07 -47.93
C GLN A 342 -8.06 -14.18 -49.18
N PHE A 343 -8.83 -14.56 -50.22
CA PHE A 343 -8.84 -14.10 -51.62
C PHE A 343 -7.78 -14.82 -52.48
N GLY A 344 -8.08 -15.76 -53.39
CA GLY A 344 -9.30 -16.04 -54.14
C GLY A 344 -9.10 -15.68 -55.61
N ALA A 345 -8.58 -16.61 -56.42
CA ALA A 345 -8.71 -16.62 -57.87
C ALA A 345 -8.39 -18.04 -58.41
N GLN A 346 -9.36 -18.65 -59.08
CA GLN A 346 -9.22 -19.87 -59.88
C GLN A 346 -8.58 -19.55 -61.24
N PRO A 347 -7.95 -20.53 -61.91
CA PRO A 347 -7.21 -20.33 -63.14
C PRO A 347 -8.10 -20.47 -64.38
N ASP A 348 -7.79 -19.66 -65.39
CA ASP A 348 -7.91 -19.99 -66.82
C ASP A 348 -6.60 -19.58 -67.50
#